data_AF-A0A7W9C3V3-F1
#
_entry.id   AF-A0A7W9C3V3-F1
#
_cell.length_a   1.000
_cell.length_b   1.000
_cell.length_c   1.000
_cell.angle_alpha   90.00
_cell.angle_beta   90.00
_cell.angle_gamma   90.00
#
_symmetry.space_group_name_H-M   'P 1'
#
loop_
_entity.id
_entity.type
_entity.pdbx_description
1 polymer ?
#
loop_
_entity_poly.entity_id
_entity_poly.type
_entity_poly.pdbx_seq_one_letter_code
_entity_poly.pdbx_strand_id
1 'polypeptide(L)' 'MKPSKFIAHQERRLKRALSDDERDAVEQAREDTTTGQSDTVKAMWKALDDAPEPDPENPREKPSHQRQGAVARARPL' A
#
# COMPACT_ATOMS: atom_id res chain seq x y z
N MET A 1 -10.35 -5.90 6.88
CA MET A 1 -10.05 -4.59 6.27
C MET A 1 -11.32 -4.07 5.60
N LYS A 2 -11.58 -2.75 5.60
CA LYS A 2 -12.76 -2.19 4.93
C LYS A 2 -12.41 -1.81 3.47
N PRO A 3 -13.30 -2.03 2.49
CA PRO A 3 -13.10 -1.60 1.10
C PRO A 3 -12.73 -0.12 0.99
N SER A 4 -13.39 0.74 1.78
CA SER A 4 -13.12 2.18 1.82
C SER A 4 -11.72 2.58 2.29
N LYS A 5 -10.97 1.69 2.96
CA LYS A 5 -9.59 1.94 3.40
C LYS A 5 -8.55 1.25 2.51
N PHE A 6 -8.98 0.56 1.45
CA PHE A 6 -8.10 -0.25 0.62
C PHE A 6 -7.04 0.60 -0.10
N ILE A 7 -7.46 1.66 -0.81
CA ILE A 7 -6.55 2.57 -1.53
C ILE A 7 -5.50 3.14 -0.56
N ALA A 8 -5.95 3.78 0.52
CA ALA A 8 -5.05 4.33 1.53
C ALA A 8 -4.11 3.28 2.19
N HIS A 9 -4.54 2.02 2.27
CA HIS A 9 -3.69 0.93 2.74
C HIS A 9 -2.61 0.57 1.71
N GLN A 10 -2.98 0.44 0.43
CA GLN A 10 -2.03 0.11 -0.63
C GLN A 10 -1.01 1.22 -0.85
N GLU A 11 -1.43 2.48 -0.84
CA GLU A 11 -0.51 3.62 -0.98
C GLU A 11 0.54 3.64 0.13
N ARG A 12 0.13 3.36 1.38
CA ARG A 12 1.07 3.24 2.52
C ARG A 12 2.01 2.05 2.37
N ARG A 13 1.50 0.91 1.89
CA ARG A 13 2.29 -0.32 1.70
C ARG A 13 3.32 -0.15 0.57
N LEU A 14 2.90 0.46 -0.54
CA LEU A 14 3.71 0.72 -1.72
C LEU A 14 4.63 1.94 -1.55
N LYS A 15 4.31 2.83 -0.59
CA LYS A 15 4.98 4.12 -0.37
C LYS A 15 4.93 5.03 -1.59
N ARG A 16 3.89 4.88 -2.42
CA ARG A 16 3.58 5.73 -3.57
C ARG A 16 2.07 5.85 -3.69
N ALA A 17 1.60 6.90 -4.35
CA ALA A 17 0.22 6.97 -4.80
C ALA A 17 -0.04 5.86 -5.83
N LEU A 18 -1.24 5.31 -5.82
CA LEU A 18 -1.72 4.48 -6.92
C LEU A 18 -1.88 5.38 -8.15
N SER A 19 -1.58 4.86 -9.35
CA SER A 19 -1.89 5.57 -10.59
C SER A 19 -3.40 5.73 -10.75
N ASP A 20 -3.81 6.64 -11.62
CA ASP A 20 -5.24 6.82 -11.91
C ASP A 20 -5.86 5.54 -12.48
N ASP A 21 -5.12 4.81 -13.34
CA ASP A 21 -5.56 3.50 -13.86
C ASP A 21 -5.75 2.44 -12.75
N GLU A 22 -4.80 2.36 -11.80
CA GLU A 22 -4.90 1.44 -10.65
C GLU A 22 -6.07 1.81 -9.74
N ARG A 23 -6.33 3.12 -9.55
CA ARG A 23 -7.44 3.61 -8.73
C ARG A 23 -8.78 3.30 -9.38
N ASP A 24 -8.91 3.55 -10.68
CA ASP A 24 -10.12 3.27 -11.44
C ASP A 24 -10.42 1.77 -11.44
N ALA A 25 -9.42 0.91 -11.66
CA ALA A 25 -9.61 -0.55 -11.60
C ALA A 25 -10.11 -1.02 -10.22
N VAL A 26 -9.55 -0.47 -9.15
CA VAL A 26 -9.93 -0.78 -7.76
C VAL A 26 -11.32 -0.23 -7.41
N GLU A 27 -11.69 0.94 -7.92
CA GLU A 27 -13.00 1.56 -7.72
C GLU A 27 -14.08 0.80 -8.50
N GLN A 28 -13.82 0.44 -9.74
CA GLN A 28 -14.70 -0.41 -10.55
C GLN A 28 -14.95 -1.76 -9.88
N ALA A 29 -13.90 -2.42 -9.38
CA ALA A 29 -14.04 -3.69 -8.65
C ALA A 29 -14.87 -3.58 -7.37
N ARG A 30 -14.84 -2.40 -6.73
CA ARG A 30 -15.66 -2.12 -5.55
C ARG A 30 -17.13 -1.94 -5.91
N GLU A 31 -17.44 -1.33 -7.05
CA GLU A 31 -18.81 -1.15 -7.54
C GLU A 31 -19.41 -2.45 -8.09
N ASP A 32 -18.63 -3.22 -8.85
CA ASP A 32 -19.06 -4.51 -9.41
C ASP A 32 -19.34 -5.56 -8.33
N THR A 33 -18.65 -5.46 -7.19
CA THR A 33 -18.81 -6.45 -6.11
C THR A 33 -19.96 -6.08 -5.18
N THR A 34 -21.13 -6.67 -5.42
CA THR A 34 -22.32 -6.56 -4.57
C THR A 34 -22.30 -7.49 -3.34
N THR A 35 -21.31 -8.37 -3.25
CA THR A 35 -21.13 -9.32 -2.14
C THR A 35 -20.43 -8.66 -0.94
N GLY A 36 -20.53 -9.27 0.25
CA GLY A 36 -20.07 -8.70 1.52
C GLY A 36 -18.61 -8.20 1.52
N GLN A 37 -18.27 -7.38 2.53
CA GLN A 37 -17.01 -6.61 2.59
C GLN A 37 -15.72 -7.39 2.30
N SER A 38 -15.65 -8.66 2.69
CA SER A 38 -14.47 -9.51 2.47
C SER A 38 -14.26 -9.85 0.99
N ASP A 39 -15.34 -10.10 0.26
CA ASP A 39 -15.26 -10.45 -1.15
C ASP A 39 -14.99 -9.22 -2.01
N THR A 40 -15.56 -8.07 -1.65
CA THR A 40 -15.18 -6.77 -2.25
C THR A 40 -13.69 -6.53 -2.14
N VAL A 41 -13.09 -6.76 -0.96
CA VAL A 41 -11.64 -6.60 -0.78
C VAL A 41 -10.85 -7.56 -1.67
N LYS A 42 -11.27 -8.82 -1.81
CA LYS A 42 -10.60 -9.78 -2.72
C LYS A 42 -10.67 -9.34 -4.18
N ALA A 43 -11.82 -8.83 -4.62
CA ALA A 43 -11.99 -8.30 -5.97
C ALA A 43 -11.07 -7.11 -6.22
N MET A 44 -10.99 -6.17 -5.26
CA MET A 44 -10.07 -5.02 -5.32
C MET A 44 -8.59 -5.44 -5.37
N TRP A 45 -8.21 -6.50 -4.64
CA TRP A 45 -6.85 -7.07 -4.74
C TRP A 45 -6.58 -7.63 -6.14
N LYS A 46 -7.53 -8.37 -6.71
CA LYS A 46 -7.39 -8.94 -8.05
C LYS A 46 -7.30 -7.86 -9.12
N ALA A 47 -8.11 -6.81 -9.02
CA ALA A 47 -8.09 -5.70 -9.97
C ALA A 47 -6.76 -4.94 -9.95
N LEU A 48 -6.14 -4.79 -8.77
CA LEU A 48 -4.82 -4.18 -8.66
C LEU A 48 -3.70 -5.07 -9.22
N ASP A 49 -3.85 -6.39 -9.15
CA ASP A 49 -2.90 -7.38 -9.71
C ASP A 49 -3.01 -7.50 -11.24
N ASP A 50 -4.22 -7.29 -11.78
CA ASP A 50 -4.53 -7.32 -13.22
C ASP A 50 -4.26 -5.96 -13.90
N ALA A 51 -4.10 -4.89 -13.11
CA ALA A 51 -3.71 -3.58 -13.61
C ALA A 51 -2.28 -3.64 -14.21
N PRO A 52 -2.03 -2.98 -15.35
CA PRO A 52 -0.72 -3.01 -16.00
C PRO A 52 0.38 -2.55 -15.02
N GLU A 53 1.50 -3.30 -14.98
CA GLU A 53 2.60 -3.00 -14.05
C GLU A 53 3.03 -1.53 -14.19
N PRO A 54 3.06 -0.77 -13.08
CA PRO A 54 3.59 0.58 -13.11
C PRO A 54 5.09 0.49 -13.38
N ASP A 55 5.53 1.27 -14.36
CA ASP A 55 6.91 1.34 -14.85
C ASP A 55 7.92 1.26 -13.68
N PRO A 56 8.90 0.32 -13.72
CA PRO A 56 9.84 0.09 -12.61
C PRO A 56 10.82 1.26 -12.34
N GLU A 57 10.69 2.39 -13.05
CA GLU A 57 11.65 3.51 -13.02
C GLU A 57 11.54 4.46 -11.82
N ASN A 58 10.74 4.16 -10.80
CA ASN A 58 10.74 4.95 -9.55
C ASN A 58 11.34 4.17 -8.37
N PRO A 59 12.69 4.10 -8.26
CA PRO A 59 13.36 3.45 -7.15
C PRO A 59 13.16 4.26 -5.87
N ARG A 60 12.14 3.87 -5.11
CA ARG A 60 12.09 3.81 -3.63
C ARG A 60 13.26 4.54 -2.93
N GLU A 61 13.05 5.79 -2.52
CA GLU A 61 13.70 6.26 -1.30
C GLU A 61 13.11 5.49 -0.12
N LYS A 62 13.80 4.42 0.28
CA LYS A 62 13.47 3.70 1.52
C LYS A 62 13.72 4.68 2.68
N PRO A 63 12.74 5.00 3.55
CA PRO A 63 13.07 5.56 4.85
C PRO A 63 13.88 4.50 5.60
N SER A 64 15.18 4.72 5.60
CA SER A 64 16.17 4.01 6.39
C SER A 64 15.71 4.09 7.84
N HIS A 65 15.18 2.99 8.36
CA HIS A 65 14.93 2.84 9.79
C HIS A 65 16.31 2.72 10.45
N GLN A 66 16.97 3.86 10.59
CA GLN A 66 18.18 3.97 11.38
C GLN A 66 17.76 3.94 12.85
N ARG A 67 17.55 2.74 13.38
CA ARG A 67 17.69 2.50 14.82
C ARG A 67 19.16 2.75 15.17
N GLN A 68 19.52 3.99 15.48
CA GLN A 68 20.73 4.25 16.26
C GLN A 68 20.38 4.05 17.73
N GLY A 69 20.61 2.83 18.20
CA GLY A 69 20.87 2.62 19.61
C GLY A 69 22.20 3.29 19.96
N ALA A 70 22.15 4.29 20.83
CA ALA A 70 23.33 4.77 21.53
C ALA A 70 23.12 4.49 23.03
N VAL A 71 23.53 3.27 23.43
CA VAL A 71 23.82 2.95 24.83
C VAL A 71 25.02 3.79 25.27
N ALA A 72 24.75 4.94 25.89
CA ALA A 72 25.78 5.68 26.62
C ALA A 72 25.96 5.03 28.01
N ARG A 73 26.77 3.97 28.07
CA ARG A 73 27.47 3.59 29.30
C ARG A 73 28.61 4.60 29.51
N ALA A 74 28.52 5.42 30.54
CA ALA A 74 29.69 6.08 31.14
C ALA A 74 29.40 6.54 32.59
N ARG A 75 29.75 5.69 33.55
CA ARG A 75 30.43 6.07 34.81
C ARG A 75 31.94 5.84 34.57
N PRO A 76 32.91 6.39 35.32
CA PRO A 76 32.86 7.28 36.50
C PRO A 76 33.84 8.48 36.44
N LEU A 77 33.81 9.36 37.44
CA LEU A 77 34.97 9.86 38.19
C LEU A 77 34.51 10.13 39.64
#